data_AF-A0A9D6W7U3-F1
#
_entry.id   AF-A0A9D6W7U3-F1
#
_cell.length_a   1.000
_cell.length_b   1.000
_cell.length_c   1.000
_cell.angle_alpha   90.00
_cell.angle_beta   90.00
_cell.angle_gamma   90.00
#
_symmetry.space_group_name_H-M   'P 1'
#
loop_
_entity.id
_entity.type
_entity.pdbx_description
1 polymer ?
#
loop_
_entity_poly.entity_id
_entity_poly.type
_entity_poly.pdbx_seq_one_letter_code
_entity_poly.pdbx_strand_id
1 'polypeptide(L)'
;MNRVIFKNQYRKLRVMLAKFFGYWFFIAFATIATAFAIIERFMEYFHSEHITHVMILILVYSLLVYIVTERAKVLDDIHDSIKGPKSSIYPTRESVYTTIPMIIAKASANGNGRRRIFHAALHGHSGKRIAKMAHPDPLFELFEHEIDKCVASKGTGMWHVYEIYNIIDEERLDSIVELLERRMDAEGYEVRAFSVNDALPHLCPLVIGDEDLLVSVDDPRYYRARAAAHLQGRDHVRLATEYFYSLWNDPRIRVLKSETCVEWDEIGKLREKLRAESEVRAKAG
;
A
#
# COMPACT_ATOMS: atom_id res chain seq x y z
N MET A 1 6.05 15.32 -30.42
CA MET A 1 4.95 14.60 -29.72
C MET A 1 5.55 13.49 -28.88
N ASN A 2 5.30 13.48 -27.57
CA ASN A 2 6.04 12.68 -26.60
C ASN A 2 5.77 11.17 -26.80
N ARG A 3 6.80 10.36 -27.13
CA ARG A 3 6.67 8.92 -27.49
C ARG A 3 5.92 8.10 -26.43
N VAL A 4 6.05 8.48 -25.16
CA VAL A 4 5.38 7.82 -24.03
C VAL A 4 3.86 8.06 -24.03
N ILE A 5 3.44 9.28 -24.35
CA ILE A 5 2.01 9.66 -24.42
C ILE A 5 1.35 8.94 -25.60
N PHE A 6 2.01 8.90 -26.76
CA PHE A 6 1.51 8.18 -27.94
C PHE A 6 1.36 6.67 -27.67
N LYS A 7 2.34 6.04 -26.99
CA LYS A 7 2.29 4.62 -26.65
C LYS A 7 1.15 4.29 -25.67
N ASN A 8 0.91 5.14 -24.67
CA ASN A 8 -0.19 4.95 -23.73
C ASN A 8 -1.56 5.19 -24.36
N GLN A 9 -1.68 6.20 -25.23
CA GLN A 9 -2.90 6.47 -26.00
C GLN A 9 -3.21 5.31 -26.96
N TYR A 10 -2.20 4.80 -27.67
CA TYR A 10 -2.33 3.64 -28.57
C TYR A 10 -2.71 2.36 -27.81
N ARG A 11 -2.15 2.13 -26.61
CA ARG A 11 -2.53 1.00 -25.74
C ARG A 11 -3.99 1.09 -25.31
N LYS A 12 -4.44 2.27 -24.84
CA LYS A 12 -5.85 2.49 -24.47
C LYS A 12 -6.80 2.30 -25.65
N LEU A 13 -6.44 2.83 -26.82
CA LEU A 13 -7.22 2.67 -28.05
C LEU A 13 -7.31 1.19 -28.46
N ARG A 14 -6.20 0.44 -28.38
CA ARG A 14 -6.17 -0.99 -28.69
C ARG A 14 -7.04 -1.81 -27.74
N VAL A 15 -7.01 -1.52 -26.44
CA VAL A 15 -7.86 -2.21 -25.44
C VAL A 15 -9.33 -1.85 -25.63
N MET A 16 -9.65 -0.58 -25.92
CA MET A 16 -11.03 -0.18 -26.24
C MET A 16 -11.52 -0.85 -27.52
N LEU A 17 -10.71 -0.88 -28.59
CA LEU A 17 -11.05 -1.58 -29.83
C LEU A 17 -11.24 -3.08 -29.58
N ALA A 18 -10.37 -3.73 -28.81
CA ALA A 18 -10.52 -5.15 -28.48
C ALA A 18 -11.80 -5.45 -27.69
N LYS A 19 -12.16 -4.61 -26.71
CA LYS A 19 -13.42 -4.75 -25.96
C LYS A 19 -14.64 -4.44 -26.82
N PHE A 20 -14.56 -3.39 -27.63
CA PHE A 20 -15.62 -2.99 -28.56
C PHE A 20 -15.87 -4.10 -29.59
N PHE A 21 -14.84 -4.56 -30.28
CA PHE A 21 -14.95 -5.65 -31.24
C PHE A 21 -15.38 -6.94 -30.54
N GLY A 22 -14.82 -7.33 -29.39
CA GLY A 22 -15.24 -8.53 -28.68
C GLY A 22 -16.73 -8.52 -28.31
N TYR A 23 -17.24 -7.40 -27.79
CA TYR A 23 -18.65 -7.25 -27.41
C TYR A 23 -19.59 -7.22 -28.64
N TRP A 24 -19.25 -6.45 -29.67
CA TRP A 24 -20.06 -6.37 -30.89
C TRP A 24 -20.01 -7.65 -31.72
N PHE A 25 -18.89 -8.36 -31.71
CA PHE A 25 -18.78 -9.68 -32.34
C PHE A 25 -19.63 -10.70 -31.59
N PHE A 26 -19.62 -10.68 -30.25
CA PHE A 26 -20.53 -11.50 -29.44
C PHE A 26 -22.01 -11.20 -29.74
N ILE A 27 -22.40 -9.93 -29.82
CA ILE A 27 -23.77 -9.54 -30.17
C ILE A 27 -24.15 -10.01 -31.58
N ALA A 28 -23.31 -9.75 -32.57
CA ALA A 28 -23.56 -10.18 -33.95
C ALA A 28 -23.71 -11.70 -34.03
N PHE A 29 -22.85 -12.42 -33.32
CA PHE A 29 -22.85 -13.87 -33.30
C PHE A 29 -24.06 -14.45 -32.56
N ALA A 30 -24.45 -13.88 -31.42
CA ALA A 30 -25.66 -14.25 -30.70
C ALA A 30 -26.92 -13.96 -31.54
N THR A 31 -26.92 -12.84 -32.27
CA THR A 31 -28.04 -12.47 -33.17
C THR A 31 -28.15 -13.46 -34.33
N ILE A 32 -27.03 -13.81 -34.97
CA ILE A 32 -26.98 -14.79 -36.06
C ILE A 32 -27.36 -16.18 -35.55
N ALA A 33 -26.83 -16.63 -34.41
CA ALA A 33 -27.19 -17.90 -33.81
C ALA A 33 -28.68 -17.97 -33.43
N THR A 34 -29.24 -16.88 -32.89
CA THR A 34 -30.69 -16.79 -32.60
C THR A 34 -31.52 -16.83 -33.87
N ALA A 35 -31.10 -16.11 -34.93
CA ALA A 35 -31.76 -16.16 -36.22
C ALA A 35 -31.72 -17.58 -36.82
N PHE A 36 -30.59 -18.29 -36.72
CA PHE A 36 -30.48 -19.68 -37.14
C PHE A 36 -31.32 -20.63 -36.29
N ALA A 37 -31.41 -20.43 -34.98
CA ALA A 37 -32.28 -21.23 -34.10
C ALA A 37 -33.78 -21.01 -34.39
N ILE A 38 -34.17 -19.77 -34.74
CA ILE A 38 -35.53 -19.45 -35.18
C ILE A 38 -35.80 -20.12 -36.55
N ILE A 39 -34.84 -20.06 -37.48
CA ILE A 39 -34.94 -20.70 -38.80
C ILE A 39 -34.99 -22.24 -38.65
N GLU A 40 -34.20 -22.84 -37.78
CA GLU A 40 -34.20 -24.28 -37.47
C GLU A 40 -35.57 -24.72 -36.96
N ARG A 41 -36.19 -23.95 -36.05
CA ARG A 41 -37.55 -24.20 -35.54
C ARG A 41 -38.65 -24.03 -36.58
N PHE A 42 -38.39 -23.28 -37.65
CA PHE A 42 -39.27 -23.17 -38.83
C PHE A 42 -38.95 -24.24 -39.90
N MET A 43 -37.71 -24.72 -39.98
CA MET A 43 -37.18 -25.67 -40.98
C MET A 43 -37.20 -27.13 -40.52
N GLU A 44 -37.53 -27.41 -39.27
CA GLU A 44 -38.00 -28.73 -38.81
C GLU A 44 -39.21 -29.23 -39.64
N TYR A 45 -39.89 -28.30 -40.35
CA TYR A 45 -40.92 -28.58 -41.34
C TYR A 45 -40.38 -29.01 -42.73
N PHE A 46 -39.07 -28.83 -43.02
CA PHE A 46 -38.47 -28.92 -44.37
C PHE A 46 -37.28 -29.90 -44.53
N HIS A 47 -36.92 -30.72 -43.53
CA HIS A 47 -35.94 -31.82 -43.63
C HIS A 47 -34.59 -31.44 -44.30
N SER A 48 -33.77 -30.62 -43.63
CA SER A 48 -32.41 -30.26 -44.12
C SER A 48 -31.31 -30.74 -43.17
N GLU A 49 -30.45 -31.66 -43.63
CA GLU A 49 -29.39 -32.33 -42.84
C GLU A 49 -28.13 -31.47 -42.57
N HIS A 50 -28.01 -30.30 -43.21
CA HIS A 50 -26.75 -29.52 -43.19
C HIS A 50 -26.66 -28.46 -42.08
N ILE A 51 -27.73 -28.19 -41.34
CA ILE A 51 -27.78 -27.10 -40.34
C ILE A 51 -26.96 -27.44 -39.08
N THR A 52 -26.99 -28.70 -38.64
CA THR A 52 -26.26 -29.18 -37.45
C THR A 52 -24.75 -28.95 -37.57
N HIS A 53 -24.18 -29.16 -38.76
CA HIS A 53 -22.77 -28.98 -39.02
C HIS A 53 -22.34 -27.50 -38.92
N VAL A 54 -23.21 -26.57 -39.34
CA VAL A 54 -22.98 -25.13 -39.26
C VAL A 54 -23.00 -24.66 -37.79
N MET A 55 -23.93 -25.17 -36.98
CA MET A 55 -24.00 -24.83 -35.54
C MET A 55 -22.77 -25.31 -34.77
N ILE A 56 -22.27 -26.52 -35.05
CA ILE A 56 -21.04 -27.03 -34.44
C ILE A 56 -19.85 -26.13 -34.81
N LEU A 57 -19.74 -25.73 -36.08
CA LEU A 57 -18.66 -24.87 -36.56
C LEU A 57 -18.68 -23.50 -35.87
N ILE A 58 -19.88 -22.93 -35.69
CA ILE A 58 -20.15 -21.68 -34.97
C ILE A 58 -19.69 -21.77 -33.50
N LEU A 59 -20.00 -22.90 -32.83
CA LEU A 59 -19.68 -23.12 -31.43
C LEU A 59 -18.18 -23.31 -31.22
N VAL A 60 -17.52 -24.07 -32.10
CA VAL A 60 -16.06 -24.24 -32.11
C VAL A 60 -15.35 -22.91 -32.33
N TYR A 61 -15.84 -22.08 -33.25
CA TYR A 61 -15.24 -20.77 -33.52
C TYR A 61 -15.38 -19.82 -32.34
N SER A 62 -16.53 -19.83 -31.66
CA SER A 62 -16.77 -19.05 -30.43
C SER A 62 -15.82 -19.45 -29.30
N LEU A 63 -15.62 -20.75 -29.12
CA LEU A 63 -14.69 -21.29 -28.13
C LEU A 63 -13.25 -20.84 -28.43
N LEU A 64 -12.87 -20.85 -29.72
CA LEU A 64 -11.55 -20.42 -30.19
C LEU A 64 -11.32 -18.93 -29.92
N VAL A 65 -12.32 -18.08 -30.21
CA VAL A 65 -12.27 -16.64 -29.91
C VAL A 65 -12.13 -16.42 -28.40
N TYR A 66 -12.91 -17.11 -27.58
CA TYR A 66 -12.83 -17.02 -26.12
C TYR A 66 -11.43 -17.38 -25.59
N ILE A 67 -10.85 -18.48 -26.08
CA ILE A 67 -9.50 -18.92 -25.70
C ILE A 67 -8.46 -17.87 -26.08
N VAL A 68 -8.57 -17.27 -27.27
CA VAL A 68 -7.65 -16.23 -27.74
C VAL A 68 -7.80 -14.94 -26.91
N THR A 69 -9.02 -14.54 -26.56
CA THR A 69 -9.24 -13.32 -25.74
C THR A 69 -8.78 -13.48 -24.30
N GLU A 70 -9.04 -14.63 -23.67
CA GLU A 70 -8.54 -14.91 -22.32
C GLU A 70 -7.01 -15.05 -22.32
N ARG A 71 -6.41 -15.72 -23.31
CA ARG A 71 -4.94 -15.78 -23.40
C ARG A 71 -4.30 -14.41 -23.60
N ALA A 72 -4.91 -13.53 -24.39
CA ALA A 72 -4.39 -12.17 -24.58
C ALA A 72 -4.40 -11.37 -23.26
N LYS A 73 -5.46 -11.50 -22.46
CA LYS A 73 -5.56 -10.87 -21.14
C LYS A 73 -4.52 -11.42 -20.16
N VAL A 74 -4.38 -12.74 -20.08
CA VAL A 74 -3.37 -13.39 -19.23
C VAL A 74 -1.96 -12.98 -19.66
N LEU A 75 -1.69 -12.88 -20.96
CA LEU A 75 -0.38 -12.47 -21.46
C LEU A 75 -0.08 -11.00 -21.17
N ASP A 76 -1.08 -10.12 -21.26
CA ASP A 76 -0.95 -8.70 -20.88
C ASP A 76 -0.73 -8.55 -19.36
N ASP A 77 -1.42 -9.33 -18.53
CA ASP A 77 -1.22 -9.37 -17.07
C ASP A 77 0.19 -9.88 -16.72
N ILE A 78 0.67 -10.92 -17.41
CA ILE A 78 2.04 -11.44 -17.27
C ILE A 78 3.07 -10.38 -17.73
N HIS A 79 2.81 -9.70 -18.84
CA HIS A 79 3.72 -8.68 -19.38
C HIS A 79 3.81 -7.43 -18.49
N ASP A 80 2.69 -6.97 -17.95
CA ASP A 80 2.65 -5.88 -16.98
C ASP A 80 3.28 -6.31 -15.65
N SER A 81 3.18 -7.60 -15.28
CA SER A 81 3.86 -8.20 -14.12
C SER A 81 5.39 -8.33 -14.29
N ILE A 82 5.91 -8.42 -15.52
CA ILE A 82 7.36 -8.63 -15.79
C ILE A 82 8.13 -7.32 -16.01
N LYS A 83 7.46 -6.20 -16.36
CA LYS A 83 8.13 -5.04 -16.97
C LYS A 83 8.75 -3.98 -16.05
N GLY A 84 8.57 -4.04 -14.73
CA GLY A 84 9.19 -3.09 -13.81
C GLY A 84 10.05 -3.80 -12.77
N PRO A 85 11.15 -3.19 -12.28
CA PRO A 85 11.72 -3.64 -11.01
C PRO A 85 10.64 -3.46 -9.93
N LYS A 86 9.97 -4.56 -9.57
CA LYS A 86 9.03 -4.62 -8.43
C LYS A 86 9.73 -4.42 -7.10
N SER A 87 11.05 -4.31 -7.12
CA SER A 87 11.89 -4.05 -5.95
C SER A 87 13.00 -3.07 -6.30
N SER A 88 13.15 -2.02 -5.50
CA SER A 88 14.27 -1.08 -5.55
C SER A 88 14.97 -1.04 -4.20
N ILE A 89 16.27 -0.76 -4.19
CA ILE A 89 17.03 -0.57 -2.95
C ILE A 89 17.46 0.88 -2.87
N TYR A 90 17.18 1.52 -1.74
CA TYR A 90 17.62 2.85 -1.37
C TYR A 90 18.76 2.70 -0.35
N PRO A 91 20.02 2.68 -0.80
CA PRO A 91 21.15 2.26 0.04
C PRO A 91 21.58 3.33 1.05
N THR A 92 21.10 4.56 0.91
CA THR A 92 21.48 5.69 1.77
C THR A 92 20.27 6.35 2.39
N ARG A 93 20.50 7.00 3.54
CA ARG A 93 19.52 7.83 4.24
C ARG A 93 18.92 8.87 3.30
N GLU A 94 19.77 9.56 2.55
CA GLU A 94 19.38 10.60 1.60
C GLU A 94 18.42 10.05 0.54
N SER A 95 18.70 8.86 0.01
CA SER A 95 17.81 8.22 -0.97
C SER A 95 16.46 7.80 -0.38
N VAL A 96 16.41 7.37 0.88
CA VAL A 96 15.16 7.01 1.57
C VAL A 96 14.28 8.25 1.77
N TYR A 97 14.83 9.29 2.41
CA TYR A 97 14.06 10.47 2.79
C TYR A 97 13.72 11.42 1.63
N THR A 98 14.39 11.29 0.48
CA THR A 98 13.96 11.99 -0.75
C THR A 98 12.90 11.20 -1.52
N THR A 99 12.96 9.87 -1.49
CA THR A 99 12.05 9.04 -2.28
C THR A 99 10.66 8.90 -1.64
N ILE A 100 10.57 8.77 -0.32
CA ILE A 100 9.28 8.63 0.37
C ILE A 100 8.33 9.81 0.06
N PRO A 101 8.75 11.09 0.19
CA PRO A 101 7.97 12.25 -0.26
C PRO A 101 7.44 12.11 -1.70
N MET A 102 8.27 11.64 -2.63
CA MET A 102 7.86 11.45 -4.03
C MET A 102 6.80 10.34 -4.18
N ILE A 103 6.90 9.27 -3.41
CA ILE A 103 5.91 8.19 -3.37
C ILE A 103 4.58 8.71 -2.83
N ILE A 104 4.59 9.46 -1.72
CA ILE A 104 3.39 10.07 -1.13
C ILE A 104 2.73 11.04 -2.12
N ALA A 105 3.51 11.89 -2.78
CA ALA A 105 3.01 12.83 -3.78
C ALA A 105 2.35 12.11 -4.97
N LYS A 106 2.99 11.05 -5.47
CA LYS A 106 2.45 10.21 -6.54
C LYS A 106 1.15 9.51 -6.12
N ALA A 107 1.12 8.94 -4.92
CA ALA A 107 -0.07 8.29 -4.36
C ALA A 107 -1.23 9.28 -4.18
N SER A 108 -0.93 10.50 -3.73
CA SER A 108 -1.90 11.60 -3.60
C SER A 108 -2.54 11.96 -4.94
N ALA A 109 -1.74 12.04 -6.01
CA ALA A 109 -2.18 12.43 -7.34
C ALA A 109 -3.02 11.35 -8.06
N ASN A 110 -2.79 10.06 -7.75
CA ASN A 110 -3.41 8.96 -8.50
C ASN A 110 -4.91 8.76 -8.22
N GLY A 111 -5.47 9.35 -7.16
CA GLY A 111 -6.92 9.49 -6.89
C GLY A 111 -7.78 8.23 -6.73
N ASN A 112 -7.31 7.07 -7.21
CA ASN A 112 -8.05 5.81 -7.32
C ASN A 112 -7.64 4.76 -6.27
N GLY A 113 -6.61 5.03 -5.46
CA GLY A 113 -6.13 4.13 -4.41
C GLY A 113 -6.62 4.55 -3.03
N ARG A 114 -6.64 3.63 -2.07
CA ARG A 114 -6.91 3.96 -0.67
C ARG A 114 -5.80 4.86 -0.15
N ARG A 115 -6.13 6.06 0.31
CA ARG A 115 -5.19 7.01 0.91
C ARG A 115 -4.94 6.57 2.35
N ARG A 116 -3.95 5.70 2.52
CA ARG A 116 -3.57 5.17 3.82
C ARG A 116 -2.07 5.05 3.96
N ILE A 117 -1.58 5.26 5.17
CA ILE A 117 -0.20 5.02 5.55
C ILE A 117 -0.21 4.09 6.76
N PHE A 118 0.52 2.98 6.66
CA PHE A 118 0.82 2.14 7.82
C PHE A 118 2.31 2.23 8.09
N HIS A 119 2.68 2.81 9.22
CA HIS A 119 4.07 3.07 9.55
C HIS A 119 4.43 2.43 10.89
N ALA A 120 5.19 1.33 10.83
CA ALA A 120 5.75 0.71 12.02
C ALA A 120 7.19 1.22 12.24
N ALA A 121 7.29 2.37 12.90
CA ALA A 121 8.54 3.04 13.28
C ALA A 121 9.20 2.39 14.50
N LEU A 122 9.55 1.11 14.36
CA LEU A 122 10.03 0.24 15.45
C LEU A 122 11.56 0.23 15.61
N HIS A 123 12.25 1.06 14.84
CA HIS A 123 13.66 1.42 15.05
C HIS A 123 13.88 1.89 16.48
N GLY A 124 15.02 1.56 17.08
CA GLY A 124 15.26 1.93 18.49
C GLY A 124 15.66 0.79 19.41
N HIS A 125 15.26 -0.44 19.11
CA HIS A 125 15.24 -1.54 20.09
C HIS A 125 16.58 -1.83 20.79
N SER A 126 17.72 -1.58 20.15
CA SER A 126 19.05 -1.86 20.70
C SER A 126 19.56 -0.90 21.78
N GLY A 127 18.79 0.10 22.22
CA GLY A 127 19.03 0.90 23.44
C GLY A 127 20.20 1.89 23.41
N LYS A 128 21.26 1.68 22.61
CA LYS A 128 22.38 2.62 22.47
C LYS A 128 22.23 3.42 21.17
N ARG A 129 22.03 4.73 21.30
CA ARG A 129 21.96 5.67 20.18
C ARG A 129 23.10 6.67 20.24
N ILE A 130 23.52 7.15 19.08
CA ILE A 130 24.38 8.33 19.00
C ILE A 130 23.50 9.54 19.36
N ALA A 131 24.04 10.48 20.13
CA ALA A 131 23.30 11.64 20.61
C ALA A 131 22.66 12.44 19.46
N LYS A 132 21.45 12.96 19.73
CA LYS A 132 20.69 13.75 18.77
C LYS A 132 21.47 15.04 18.43
N MET A 133 21.82 15.26 17.14
CA MET A 133 22.30 16.55 16.62
C MET A 133 21.39 17.70 17.08
N ALA A 134 22.01 18.82 17.43
CA ALA A 134 21.34 20.03 17.90
C ALA A 134 20.39 20.66 16.85
N HIS A 135 20.58 20.35 15.57
CA HIS A 135 19.73 20.81 14.48
C HIS A 135 18.99 19.65 13.82
N PRO A 136 17.71 19.82 13.48
CA PRO A 136 16.97 18.82 12.73
C PRO A 136 17.64 18.58 11.37
N ASP A 137 17.61 17.33 10.93
CA ASP A 137 18.11 16.93 9.61
C ASP A 137 17.13 17.42 8.53
N PRO A 138 17.53 18.31 7.61
CA PRO A 138 16.61 18.89 6.63
C PRO A 138 15.89 17.86 5.75
N LEU A 139 16.52 16.70 5.53
CA LEU A 139 15.91 15.60 4.76
C LEU A 139 14.79 14.93 5.53
N PHE A 140 14.93 14.85 6.85
CA PHE A 140 13.89 14.31 7.71
C PHE A 140 12.73 15.29 7.84
N GLU A 141 13.00 16.59 7.93
CA GLU A 141 11.94 17.61 7.94
C GLU A 141 11.08 17.53 6.69
N LEU A 142 11.67 17.27 5.51
CA LEU A 142 10.91 17.07 4.28
C LEU A 142 9.97 15.85 4.36
N PHE A 143 10.46 14.74 4.92
CA PHE A 143 9.64 13.56 5.16
C PHE A 143 8.52 13.82 6.16
N GLU A 144 8.83 14.41 7.32
CA GLU A 144 7.83 14.75 8.34
C GLU A 144 6.77 15.69 7.78
N HIS A 145 7.18 16.68 7.00
CA HIS A 145 6.28 17.63 6.36
C HIS A 145 5.27 16.96 5.42
N GLU A 146 5.68 15.95 4.64
CA GLU A 146 4.75 15.20 3.78
C GLU A 146 3.83 14.27 4.58
N ILE A 147 4.30 13.69 5.67
CA ILE A 147 3.44 12.94 6.60
C ILE A 147 2.44 13.89 7.28
N ASP A 148 2.87 15.07 7.71
CA ASP A 148 2.02 16.10 8.31
C ASP A 148 0.91 16.53 7.35
N LYS A 149 1.20 16.69 6.05
CA LYS A 149 0.16 16.96 5.04
C LYS A 149 -0.87 15.84 4.94
N CYS A 150 -0.44 14.59 5.05
CA CYS A 150 -1.35 13.44 5.06
C CYS A 150 -2.21 13.48 6.33
N VAL A 151 -1.60 13.62 7.50
CA VAL A 151 -2.29 13.69 8.79
C VAL A 151 -3.27 14.87 8.86
N ALA A 152 -2.90 16.03 8.32
CA ALA A 152 -3.75 17.22 8.31
C ALA A 152 -4.86 17.18 7.26
N SER A 153 -4.92 16.16 6.40
CA SER A 153 -5.95 16.07 5.36
C SER A 153 -7.33 15.77 5.98
N LYS A 154 -8.39 16.38 5.42
CA LYS A 154 -9.76 16.29 5.95
C LYS A 154 -10.78 16.05 4.84
N GLY A 155 -11.92 15.47 5.22
CA GLY A 155 -13.08 15.27 4.34
C GLY A 155 -12.93 14.13 3.34
N THR A 156 -13.69 14.18 2.25
CA THR A 156 -13.73 13.10 1.25
C THR A 156 -12.37 12.88 0.61
N GLY A 157 -11.80 11.68 0.82
CA GLY A 157 -10.48 11.33 0.32
C GLY A 157 -9.34 11.83 1.21
N MET A 158 -9.58 12.07 2.50
CA MET A 158 -8.51 12.22 3.49
C MET A 158 -7.63 10.96 3.57
N TRP A 159 -6.44 11.14 4.13
CA TRP A 159 -5.50 10.08 4.44
C TRP A 159 -5.79 9.49 5.82
N HIS A 160 -5.75 8.17 5.90
CA HIS A 160 -5.73 7.46 7.18
C HIS A 160 -4.29 7.06 7.51
N VAL A 161 -3.75 7.58 8.61
CA VAL A 161 -2.35 7.38 8.99
C VAL A 161 -2.30 6.62 10.32
N TYR A 162 -1.69 5.43 10.30
CA TYR A 162 -1.54 4.57 11.45
C TYR A 162 -0.07 4.42 11.77
N GLU A 163 0.37 4.88 12.94
CA GLU A 163 1.77 4.81 13.36
C GLU A 163 1.93 3.93 14.61
N ILE A 164 2.93 3.05 14.56
CA ILE A 164 3.40 2.31 15.73
C ILE A 164 4.82 2.76 16.05
N TYR A 165 5.05 3.21 17.28
CA TYR A 165 6.38 3.56 17.76
C TYR A 165 6.94 2.52 18.72
N ASN A 166 8.25 2.37 18.71
CA ASN A 166 8.97 1.75 19.82
C ASN A 166 9.54 2.86 20.71
N ILE A 167 9.09 2.91 21.96
CA ILE A 167 9.46 3.94 22.94
C ILE A 167 10.41 3.33 23.96
N ILE A 168 11.66 3.80 23.94
CA ILE A 168 12.75 3.16 24.68
C ILE A 168 13.18 3.88 25.95
N ASP A 169 12.85 5.16 26.04
CA ASP A 169 13.22 6.07 27.12
C ASP A 169 12.21 7.24 27.16
N GLU A 170 12.33 8.09 28.20
CA GLU A 170 11.49 9.28 28.35
C GLU A 170 11.73 10.31 27.24
N GLU A 171 12.97 10.47 26.75
CA GLU A 171 13.28 11.45 25.69
C GLU A 171 12.52 11.13 24.39
N ARG A 172 12.45 9.84 24.03
CA ARG A 172 11.66 9.37 22.90
C ARG A 172 10.17 9.59 23.16
N LEU A 173 9.68 9.32 24.37
CA LEU A 173 8.28 9.57 24.72
C LEU A 173 7.94 11.06 24.59
N ASP A 174 8.78 11.96 25.08
CA ASP A 174 8.59 13.41 24.99
C ASP A 174 8.50 13.86 23.52
N SER A 175 9.39 13.36 22.66
CA SER A 175 9.34 13.66 21.22
C SER A 175 8.03 13.20 20.56
N ILE A 176 7.46 12.07 21.00
CA ILE A 176 6.17 11.57 20.49
C ILE A 176 5.01 12.39 21.09
N VAL A 177 5.09 12.80 22.35
CA VAL A 177 4.09 13.67 22.99
C VAL A 177 4.00 15.00 22.26
N GLU A 178 5.11 15.66 21.97
CA GLU A 178 5.13 16.90 21.18
C GLU A 178 4.49 16.71 19.80
N LEU A 179 4.71 15.55 19.17
CA LEU A 179 4.10 15.21 17.88
C LEU A 179 2.58 15.04 18.01
N LEU A 180 2.11 14.39 19.07
CA LEU A 180 0.68 14.17 19.35
C LEU A 180 -0.04 15.47 19.67
N GLU A 181 0.59 16.37 20.43
CA GLU A 181 0.05 17.72 20.70
C GLU A 181 -0.18 18.50 19.40
N ARG A 182 0.80 18.48 18.48
CA ARG A 182 0.67 19.15 17.17
C ARG A 182 -0.43 18.55 16.28
N ARG A 183 -0.75 17.27 16.47
CA ARG A 183 -1.66 16.48 15.61
C ARG A 183 -2.93 16.03 16.35
N MET A 184 -3.29 16.69 17.45
CA MET A 184 -4.35 16.21 18.33
C MET A 184 -5.72 16.14 17.64
N ASP A 185 -6.02 17.16 16.82
CA ASP A 185 -7.30 17.32 16.10
C ASP A 185 -7.31 16.64 14.71
N ALA A 186 -6.29 15.82 14.41
CA ALA A 186 -6.23 15.10 13.15
C ALA A 186 -7.16 13.88 13.18
N GLU A 187 -8.22 13.96 12.38
CA GLU A 187 -9.11 12.83 12.07
C GLU A 187 -8.35 11.79 11.24
N GLY A 188 -8.63 10.50 11.43
CA GLY A 188 -7.97 9.41 10.71
C GLY A 188 -6.48 9.21 11.04
N TYR A 189 -5.96 9.86 12.09
CA TYR A 189 -4.62 9.64 12.61
C TYR A 189 -4.66 8.88 13.93
N GLU A 190 -4.02 7.71 13.96
CA GLU A 190 -3.95 6.86 15.15
C GLU A 190 -2.50 6.49 15.47
N VAL A 191 -2.17 6.49 16.76
CA VAL A 191 -0.82 6.19 17.24
C VAL A 191 -0.88 5.17 18.36
N ARG A 192 -0.07 4.14 18.21
CA ARG A 192 0.16 3.13 19.24
C ARG A 192 1.65 2.98 19.51
N ALA A 193 2.01 2.41 20.66
CA ALA A 193 3.40 2.22 21.01
C ALA A 193 3.66 0.94 21.79
N PHE A 194 4.84 0.37 21.57
CA PHE A 194 5.46 -0.60 22.47
C PHE A 194 6.50 0.11 23.35
N SER A 195 6.73 -0.42 24.56
CA SER A 195 7.95 -0.12 25.31
C SER A 195 9.04 -1.16 24.98
N VAL A 196 10.32 -0.88 25.26
CA VAL A 196 11.45 -1.80 24.96
C VAL A 196 11.20 -3.22 25.47
N ASN A 197 10.65 -3.35 26.67
CA ASN A 197 10.40 -4.65 27.28
C ASN A 197 9.20 -5.39 26.66
N ASP A 198 8.36 -4.67 25.93
CA ASP A 198 7.20 -5.21 25.23
C ASP A 198 7.51 -5.51 23.75
N ALA A 199 8.62 -5.00 23.22
CA ALA A 199 8.98 -5.11 21.80
C ALA A 199 9.53 -6.51 21.45
N LEU A 200 9.02 -7.09 20.36
CA LEU A 200 9.59 -8.28 19.72
C LEU A 200 10.65 -7.86 18.66
N PRO A 201 11.42 -8.79 18.09
CA PRO A 201 12.18 -8.50 16.89
C PRO A 201 11.20 -8.16 15.75
N HIS A 202 11.26 -6.92 15.26
CA HIS A 202 10.27 -6.41 14.32
C HIS A 202 10.91 -5.93 13.01
N LEU A 203 10.23 -6.20 11.90
CA LEU A 203 10.39 -5.42 10.67
C LEU A 203 9.82 -4.02 10.90
N CYS A 204 10.40 -3.02 10.22
CA CYS A 204 9.92 -1.63 10.23
C CYS A 204 9.30 -1.29 8.86
N PRO A 205 8.10 -1.81 8.53
CA PRO A 205 7.42 -1.48 7.29
C PRO A 205 6.81 -0.07 7.30
N LEU A 206 6.93 0.60 6.17
CA LEU A 206 6.16 1.78 5.79
C LEU A 206 5.38 1.42 4.51
N VAL A 207 4.07 1.26 4.65
CA VAL A 207 3.14 1.06 3.54
C VAL A 207 2.52 2.39 3.16
N ILE A 208 2.52 2.73 1.87
CA ILE A 208 1.88 3.92 1.33
C ILE A 208 0.89 3.49 0.26
N GLY A 209 -0.40 3.75 0.51
CA GLY A 209 -1.49 3.37 -0.38
C GLY A 209 -1.71 1.87 -0.47
N ASP A 210 -1.82 1.36 -1.71
CA ASP A 210 -2.12 -0.04 -2.01
C ASP A 210 -0.97 -0.76 -2.73
N GLU A 211 0.11 -0.05 -3.08
CA GLU A 211 1.14 -0.58 -3.98
C GLU A 211 2.57 -0.39 -3.49
N ASP A 212 2.86 0.58 -2.61
CA ASP A 212 4.24 0.88 -2.20
C ASP A 212 4.50 0.40 -0.76
N LEU A 213 5.47 -0.51 -0.59
CA LEU A 213 5.98 -0.98 0.69
C LEU A 213 7.47 -0.67 0.81
N LEU A 214 7.88 0.06 1.83
CA LEU A 214 9.27 0.22 2.21
C LEU A 214 9.57 -0.57 3.49
N VAL A 215 10.67 -1.31 3.50
CA VAL A 215 11.21 -1.97 4.70
C VAL A 215 12.56 -1.36 4.98
N SER A 216 12.67 -0.62 6.09
CA SER A 216 13.86 0.12 6.45
C SER A 216 14.79 -0.64 7.38
N VAL A 217 16.07 -0.30 7.29
CA VAL A 217 17.11 -0.73 8.23
C VAL A 217 17.39 0.39 9.21
N ASP A 218 17.57 0.03 10.48
CA ASP A 218 17.80 0.95 11.58
C ASP A 218 19.06 1.81 11.40
N ASP A 219 18.93 3.10 11.72
CA ASP A 219 19.98 4.10 11.80
C ASP A 219 20.34 4.33 13.28
N PRO A 220 21.58 4.02 13.70
CA PRO A 220 22.02 4.15 15.09
C PRO A 220 21.98 5.59 15.61
N ARG A 221 21.84 6.60 14.75
CA ARG A 221 21.93 8.01 15.16
C ARG A 221 20.64 8.64 15.66
N TYR A 222 19.45 8.19 15.23
CA TYR A 222 18.23 9.01 15.39
C TYR A 222 16.88 8.27 15.47
N TYR A 223 16.82 6.97 15.73
CA TYR A 223 15.57 6.17 15.62
C TYR A 223 14.98 6.19 14.20
N ARG A 224 15.85 6.11 13.19
CA ARG A 224 15.55 6.44 11.79
C ARG A 224 15.93 5.31 10.85
N ALA A 225 15.58 5.44 9.57
CA ALA A 225 16.03 4.56 8.51
C ALA A 225 17.39 5.01 7.93
N ARG A 226 18.38 4.10 7.84
CA ARG A 226 19.65 4.34 7.13
C ARG A 226 19.59 3.97 5.65
N ALA A 227 18.73 3.02 5.33
CA ALA A 227 18.53 2.41 4.02
C ALA A 227 17.17 1.73 4.01
N ALA A 228 16.59 1.48 2.84
CA ALA A 228 15.35 0.75 2.71
C ALA A 228 15.29 -0.10 1.44
N ALA A 229 14.60 -1.23 1.52
CA ALA A 229 14.11 -1.95 0.35
C ALA A 229 12.69 -1.48 0.05
N HIS A 230 12.40 -1.14 -1.20
CA HIS A 230 11.09 -0.72 -1.66
C HIS A 230 10.52 -1.78 -2.59
N LEU A 231 9.41 -2.37 -2.20
CA LEU A 231 8.66 -3.36 -2.96
C LEU A 231 7.37 -2.74 -3.49
N GLN A 232 7.18 -2.81 -4.79
CA GLN A 232 5.98 -2.34 -5.47
C GLN A 232 5.10 -3.53 -5.86
N GLY A 233 3.91 -3.59 -5.28
CA GLY A 233 2.91 -4.61 -5.59
C GLY A 233 1.94 -4.86 -4.44
N ARG A 234 0.68 -5.14 -4.81
CA ARG A 234 -0.42 -5.36 -3.86
C ARG A 234 -0.21 -6.55 -2.92
N ASP A 235 0.45 -7.60 -3.40
CA ASP A 235 0.70 -8.80 -2.57
C ASP A 235 1.68 -8.52 -1.43
N HIS A 236 2.73 -7.75 -1.71
CA HIS A 236 3.72 -7.34 -0.70
C HIS A 236 3.07 -6.39 0.33
N VAL A 237 2.29 -5.43 -0.16
CA VAL A 237 1.52 -4.51 0.69
C VAL A 237 0.55 -5.29 1.57
N ARG A 238 -0.21 -6.24 1.02
CA ARG A 238 -1.15 -7.07 1.80
C ARG A 238 -0.45 -7.79 2.94
N LEU A 239 0.66 -8.49 2.65
CA LEU A 239 1.42 -9.22 3.67
C LEU A 239 1.97 -8.27 4.76
N ALA A 240 2.51 -7.12 4.36
CA ALA A 240 3.02 -6.13 5.32
C ALA A 240 1.90 -5.50 6.16
N THR A 241 0.72 -5.26 5.57
CA THR A 241 -0.45 -4.78 6.29
C THR A 241 -0.98 -5.83 7.27
N GLU A 242 -1.01 -7.11 6.92
CA GLU A 242 -1.36 -8.20 7.84
C GLU A 242 -0.39 -8.27 9.02
N TYR A 243 0.92 -8.20 8.74
CA TYR A 243 1.94 -8.08 9.79
C TYR A 243 1.72 -6.83 10.66
N PHE A 244 1.47 -5.67 10.05
CA PHE A 244 1.16 -4.45 10.81
C PHE A 244 -0.04 -4.64 11.73
N TYR A 245 -1.13 -5.23 11.25
CA TYR A 245 -2.30 -5.48 12.09
C TYR A 245 -2.06 -6.51 13.19
N SER A 246 -1.15 -7.47 12.99
CA SER A 246 -0.74 -8.38 14.05
C SER A 246 -0.08 -7.64 15.22
N LEU A 247 0.72 -6.60 14.91
CA LEU A 247 1.31 -5.71 15.92
C LEU A 247 0.26 -4.75 16.49
N TRP A 248 -0.57 -4.17 15.64
CA TRP A 248 -1.62 -3.23 16.01
C TRP A 248 -2.59 -3.81 17.04
N ASN A 249 -2.86 -5.11 16.94
CA ASN A 249 -3.77 -5.83 17.82
C ASN A 249 -3.04 -6.63 18.93
N ASP A 250 -1.73 -6.47 19.08
CA ASP A 250 -0.97 -7.13 20.15
C ASP A 250 -1.44 -6.62 21.52
N PRO A 251 -1.76 -7.49 22.50
CA PRO A 251 -2.24 -7.06 23.82
C PRO A 251 -1.28 -6.16 24.60
N ARG A 252 0.02 -6.16 24.26
CA ARG A 252 1.04 -5.34 24.92
C ARG A 252 1.15 -3.94 24.32
N ILE A 253 0.57 -3.70 23.15
CA ILE A 253 0.63 -2.39 22.51
C ILE A 253 -0.26 -1.40 23.27
N ARG A 254 0.25 -0.20 23.48
CA ARG A 254 -0.47 0.89 24.16
C ARG A 254 -1.03 1.84 23.14
N VAL A 255 -2.29 2.24 23.31
CA VAL A 255 -2.92 3.26 22.48
C VAL A 255 -2.54 4.63 23.02
N LEU A 256 -1.86 5.44 22.23
CA LEU A 256 -1.46 6.81 22.61
C LEU A 256 -2.38 7.86 22.00
N LYS A 257 -2.89 7.60 20.79
CA LYS A 257 -3.93 8.41 20.15
C LYS A 257 -4.87 7.50 19.37
N SER A 258 -6.16 7.63 19.65
CA SER A 258 -7.24 7.09 18.84
C SER A 258 -7.66 8.10 17.77
N GLU A 259 -8.62 7.72 16.93
CA GLU A 259 -9.15 8.60 15.89
C GLU A 259 -9.67 9.93 16.48
N THR A 260 -10.20 9.91 17.70
CA THR A 260 -10.90 11.05 18.32
C THR A 260 -10.12 11.75 19.42
N CYS A 261 -9.18 11.08 20.10
CA CYS A 261 -8.51 11.68 21.26
C CYS A 261 -7.09 11.15 21.48
N VAL A 262 -6.30 11.95 22.19
CA VAL A 262 -5.01 11.54 22.75
C VAL A 262 -5.25 10.93 24.13
N GLU A 263 -4.69 9.76 24.37
CA GLU A 263 -4.85 8.96 25.59
C GLU A 263 -3.80 9.38 26.64
N TRP A 264 -3.98 10.57 27.23
CA TRP A 264 -3.03 11.15 28.19
C TRP A 264 -2.76 10.27 29.42
N ASP A 265 -3.78 9.56 29.91
CA ASP A 265 -3.63 8.63 31.03
C ASP A 265 -2.71 7.46 30.69
N GLU A 266 -2.78 6.95 29.47
CA GLU A 266 -1.93 5.85 29.01
C GLU A 266 -0.48 6.30 28.78
N ILE A 267 -0.30 7.53 28.28
CA ILE A 267 1.00 8.19 28.18
C ILE A 267 1.63 8.36 29.58
N GLY A 268 0.83 8.76 30.58
CA GLY A 268 1.28 8.87 31.97
C GLY A 268 1.78 7.53 32.54
N LYS A 269 0.99 6.47 32.39
CA LYS A 269 1.38 5.11 32.82
C LYS A 269 2.64 4.62 32.11
N LEU A 270 2.78 4.89 30.81
CA LEU A 270 3.97 4.53 30.06
C LEU A 270 5.21 5.28 30.58
N ARG A 271 5.09 6.58 30.90
CA ARG A 271 6.17 7.38 31.49
C ARG A 271 6.61 6.81 32.84
N GLU A 272 5.67 6.47 33.71
CA GLU A 272 5.96 5.83 35.01
C GLU A 272 6.69 4.50 34.84
N LYS A 273 6.25 3.66 33.89
CA LYS A 273 6.93 2.41 33.55
C LYS A 273 8.37 2.65 33.11
N LEU A 274 8.61 3.60 32.21
CA LEU A 274 9.95 3.94 31.71
C LEU A 274 10.88 4.45 32.83
N ARG A 275 10.35 5.26 33.77
CA ARG A 275 11.10 5.73 34.96
C ARG A 275 11.53 4.58 35.85
N ALA A 276 10.58 3.71 36.22
CA ALA A 276 10.87 2.54 37.04
C ALA A 276 11.94 1.65 36.40
N GLU A 277 11.87 1.45 35.08
CA GLU A 277 12.85 0.66 34.32
C GLU A 277 14.23 1.33 34.26
N SER A 278 14.29 2.64 34.08
CA SER A 278 15.53 3.42 34.11
C SER A 278 16.24 3.29 35.45
N GLU A 279 15.50 3.41 36.56
CA GLU A 279 16.05 3.22 37.91
C GLU A 279 16.59 1.80 38.14
N VAL A 280 15.88 0.77 37.63
CA VAL A 280 16.35 -0.62 37.71
C VAL A 280 17.62 -0.81 36.91
N ARG A 281 17.72 -0.25 35.70
CA ARG A 281 18.93 -0.32 34.87
C ARG A 281 20.10 0.41 35.52
N ALA A 282 19.89 1.61 36.05
CA ALA A 282 20.92 2.38 36.75
C ALA A 282 21.42 1.69 38.03
N LYS A 283 20.57 0.89 38.69
CA LYS A 283 20.99 0.03 39.82
C LYS A 283 21.70 -1.24 39.37
N ALA A 284 21.54 -1.66 38.12
CA ALA A 284 22.12 -2.87 37.55
C ALA A 284 23.47 -2.63 36.82
N GLY A 285 23.84 -1.39 36.49
CA GLY A 285 25.13 -1.03 35.88
C GLY A 285 25.03 0.10 34.86
#